data_AF-A0A3N9WJ90-F1
#
_entry.id   AF-A0A3N9WJ90-F1
#
_cell.length_a   1.000
_cell.length_b   1.000
_cell.length_c   1.000
_cell.angle_alpha   90.00
_cell.angle_beta   90.00
_cell.angle_gamma   90.00
#
_symmetry.space_group_name_H-M   'P 1'
#
loop_
_entity.id
_entity.type
_entity.pdbx_description
1 polymer ?
#
loop_
_entity_poly.entity_id
_entity_poly.type
_entity_poly.pdbx_seq_one_letter_code
_entity_poly.pdbx_strand_id
1 'polypeptide(L)'
;MPTNTPLTDQVVTVVFNPGEDADWFSASEKVNDLLNANGTPARRFHVRHRRFIGWITRFLDYYLLDTARRFGAITKAAGGRKSRLDLNGAAAAAATHARLRWHAWNQYMNSTPATARPARPWEDYLAQHQADPSKVTLNEARRRFHAQPRVIAMLASAGNYEFDPDELTAYQAGEHAYAGLHWRMAIVGDLLITAEGKVLKPSSDTIADRLRFLNEAIKYLRTLKPSARLCAVTIA
;
A
#
# COMPACT_ATOMS: atom_id res chain seq x y z
N MET A 1 1.56 -9.50 -26.46
CA MET A 1 1.10 -10.47 -25.42
C MET A 1 0.89 -9.69 -24.15
N PRO A 2 -0.23 -9.87 -23.43
CA PRO A 2 -0.42 -9.21 -22.15
C PRO A 2 0.73 -9.67 -21.26
N THR A 3 1.61 -8.73 -20.91
CA THR A 3 2.66 -8.99 -19.93
C THR A 3 1.92 -9.16 -18.62
N ASN A 4 1.93 -10.38 -18.08
CA ASN A 4 1.63 -10.62 -16.68
C ASN A 4 2.49 -9.66 -15.87
N THR A 5 1.90 -8.53 -15.46
CA THR A 5 2.32 -7.87 -14.23
C THR A 5 2.27 -8.99 -13.20
N PRO A 6 3.37 -9.33 -12.51
CA PRO A 6 3.22 -10.20 -11.35
C PRO A 6 2.13 -9.54 -10.51
N LEU A 7 1.07 -10.28 -10.19
CA LEU A 7 0.08 -9.83 -9.22
C LEU A 7 0.84 -9.73 -7.90
N THR A 8 1.50 -8.59 -7.70
CA THR A 8 1.97 -8.15 -6.41
C THR A 8 0.70 -8.08 -5.59
N ASP A 9 0.55 -9.00 -4.64
CA ASP A 9 -0.51 -9.06 -3.64
C ASP A 9 -1.05 -7.65 -3.35
N GLN A 10 -2.17 -7.28 -3.97
CA GLN A 10 -2.75 -5.95 -3.76
C GLN A 10 -3.62 -6.01 -2.53
N VAL A 11 -3.54 -5.00 -1.67
CA VAL A 11 -4.37 -4.96 -0.48
C VAL A 11 -5.57 -4.05 -0.69
N VAL A 12 -6.75 -4.63 -0.70
CA VAL A 12 -8.04 -3.94 -0.75
C VAL A 12 -8.57 -3.77 0.67
N THR A 13 -8.89 -2.55 1.09
CA THR A 13 -9.62 -2.34 2.35
C THR A 13 -11.11 -2.18 2.07
N VAL A 14 -11.92 -3.09 2.62
CA VAL A 14 -13.38 -3.10 2.53
C VAL A 14 -13.97 -2.46 3.79
N VAL A 15 -14.92 -1.55 3.61
CA VAL A 15 -15.65 -0.88 4.70
C VAL A 15 -17.07 -1.43 4.80
N PHE A 16 -17.53 -1.64 6.02
CA PHE A 16 -18.88 -2.09 6.33
C PHE A 16 -19.63 -1.07 7.19
N ASN A 17 -20.94 -0.97 6.99
CA ASN A 17 -21.77 -0.11 7.83
C ASN A 17 -21.85 -0.65 9.26
N PRO A 18 -22.05 0.23 10.27
CA PRO A 18 -22.30 -0.22 11.62
C PRO A 18 -23.54 -1.12 11.68
N GLY A 19 -23.39 -2.36 12.16
CA GLY A 19 -24.49 -3.32 12.33
C GLY A 19 -24.62 -4.33 11.20
N GLU A 20 -23.94 -4.14 10.06
CA GLU A 20 -23.79 -5.20 9.07
C GLU A 20 -22.96 -6.34 9.66
N ASP A 21 -23.36 -7.58 9.35
CA ASP A 21 -22.51 -8.72 9.64
C ASP A 21 -21.28 -8.59 8.76
N ALA A 22 -20.13 -8.42 9.41
CA ALA A 22 -18.89 -8.11 8.72
C ALA A 22 -17.91 -9.17 9.17
N ASP A 23 -17.62 -10.07 8.24
CA ASP A 23 -16.58 -11.06 8.35
C ASP A 23 -15.64 -10.94 7.14
N TRP A 24 -14.56 -11.71 7.16
CA TRP A 24 -13.59 -11.69 6.08
C TRP A 24 -14.13 -12.33 4.78
N PHE A 25 -15.13 -13.22 4.89
CA PHE A 25 -15.71 -13.91 3.74
C PHE A 25 -16.60 -12.94 2.95
N SER A 26 -17.48 -12.21 3.64
CA SER A 26 -18.28 -11.10 3.12
C SER A 26 -17.39 -10.02 2.49
N ALA A 27 -16.21 -9.77 3.06
CA ALA A 27 -15.23 -8.85 2.47
C ALA A 27 -14.66 -9.40 1.15
N SER A 28 -14.36 -10.70 1.11
CA SER A 28 -13.89 -11.39 -0.10
C SER A 28 -14.96 -11.44 -1.18
N GLU A 29 -16.23 -11.68 -0.83
CA GLU A 29 -17.37 -11.62 -1.77
C GLU A 29 -17.49 -10.22 -2.38
N LYS A 30 -17.47 -9.15 -1.59
CA LYS A 30 -17.50 -7.76 -2.12
C LYS A 30 -16.32 -7.48 -3.05
N VAL A 31 -15.15 -8.02 -2.75
CA VAL A 31 -13.95 -7.90 -3.60
C VAL A 31 -14.15 -8.68 -4.90
N ASN A 32 -14.67 -9.90 -4.85
CA ASN A 32 -14.97 -10.69 -6.03
C ASN A 32 -16.04 -10.02 -6.91
N ASP A 33 -17.12 -9.54 -6.32
CA ASP A 33 -18.23 -8.92 -7.06
C ASP A 33 -17.82 -7.62 -7.76
N LEU A 34 -16.98 -6.81 -7.11
CA LEU A 34 -16.60 -5.48 -7.63
C LEU A 34 -15.30 -5.48 -8.44
N LEU A 35 -14.37 -6.40 -8.16
CA LEU A 35 -13.04 -6.44 -8.76
C LEU A 35 -12.78 -7.73 -9.55
N ASN A 36 -13.69 -8.70 -9.53
CA ASN A 36 -13.54 -10.01 -10.17
C ASN A 36 -12.23 -10.72 -9.78
N ALA A 37 -11.91 -10.65 -8.49
CA ALA A 37 -10.67 -11.18 -7.92
C ALA A 37 -10.94 -11.96 -6.63
N ASN A 38 -10.18 -13.04 -6.41
CA ASN A 38 -10.27 -13.83 -5.18
C ASN A 38 -9.46 -13.18 -4.07
N GLY A 39 -10.09 -13.01 -2.92
CA GLY A 39 -9.49 -12.34 -1.76
C GLY A 39 -9.17 -13.29 -0.60
N THR A 40 -8.01 -13.09 0.03
CA THR A 40 -7.64 -13.70 1.31
C THR A 40 -7.46 -12.63 2.39
N PRO A 41 -7.72 -12.91 3.68
CA PRO A 41 -7.61 -11.89 4.72
C PRO A 41 -6.17 -11.43 4.94
N ALA A 42 -5.95 -10.11 4.93
CA ALA A 42 -4.63 -9.50 5.07
C ALA A 42 -4.40 -8.96 6.50
N ARG A 43 -3.71 -9.73 7.35
CA ARG A 43 -3.47 -9.41 8.77
C ARG A 43 -2.48 -8.25 8.99
N ARG A 44 -2.89 -7.04 8.63
CA ARG A 44 -2.02 -5.85 8.61
C ARG A 44 -2.25 -4.86 9.73
N PHE A 45 -3.47 -4.79 10.29
CA PHE A 45 -3.80 -3.78 11.28
C PHE A 45 -3.32 -4.20 12.66
N HIS A 46 -2.52 -3.35 13.31
CA HIS A 46 -2.23 -3.52 14.73
C HIS A 46 -3.49 -3.30 15.56
N VAL A 47 -3.67 -4.10 16.61
CA VAL A 47 -4.84 -4.00 17.47
C VAL A 47 -4.59 -2.98 18.58
N ARG A 48 -5.53 -2.06 18.75
CA ARG A 48 -5.54 -1.11 19.86
C ARG A 48 -6.07 -1.78 21.12
N HIS A 49 -5.22 -1.80 22.15
CA HIS A 49 -5.61 -2.22 23.49
C HIS A 49 -6.06 -1.02 24.32
N ARG A 50 -7.11 -1.18 25.12
CA ARG A 50 -7.62 -0.10 25.99
C ARG A 50 -6.66 0.12 27.17
N ARG A 51 -6.41 1.38 27.54
CA ARG A 51 -5.43 1.73 28.58
C ARG A 51 -5.75 1.14 29.97
N PHE A 52 -7.04 1.06 30.34
CA PHE A 52 -7.46 0.64 31.69
C PHE A 52 -7.83 -0.86 31.81
N ILE A 53 -8.21 -1.51 30.71
CA ILE A 53 -8.57 -2.95 30.68
C ILE A 53 -7.77 -3.71 29.61
N GLY A 54 -6.60 -3.18 29.27
CA GLY A 54 -5.75 -3.67 28.18
C GLY A 54 -5.29 -5.10 28.40
N TRP A 55 -5.04 -5.47 29.65
CA TRP A 55 -4.62 -6.81 30.02
C TRP A 55 -5.69 -7.88 29.70
N ILE A 56 -6.98 -7.58 29.85
CA ILE A 56 -8.09 -8.50 29.49
C ILE A 56 -8.39 -8.43 27.99
N THR A 57 -8.53 -7.21 27.45
CA THR A 57 -8.94 -6.98 26.04
C THR A 57 -7.89 -7.38 25.01
N ARG A 58 -6.70 -7.81 25.47
CA ARG A 58 -5.62 -8.43 24.67
C ARG A 58 -5.93 -9.85 24.23
N PHE A 59 -6.77 -10.57 24.96
CA PHE A 59 -7.09 -11.96 24.67
C PHE A 59 -8.42 -12.12 23.92
N LEU A 60 -9.24 -11.07 23.92
CA LEU A 60 -10.56 -11.03 23.31
C LEU A 60 -10.50 -10.53 21.85
N ASP A 61 -10.99 -11.36 20.94
CA ASP A 61 -11.15 -11.09 19.51
C ASP A 61 -12.42 -10.28 19.18
N TYR A 62 -13.17 -9.87 20.20
CA TYR A 62 -14.44 -9.19 20.00
C TYR A 62 -14.29 -7.95 19.10
N TYR A 63 -15.10 -7.94 18.05
CA TYR A 63 -15.10 -6.96 16.97
C TYR A 63 -13.80 -6.86 16.15
N LEU A 64 -13.00 -7.91 16.11
CA LEU A 64 -11.86 -8.08 15.21
C LEU A 64 -12.16 -9.19 14.20
N LEU A 65 -11.53 -9.10 13.02
CA LEU A 65 -11.70 -10.04 11.92
C LEU A 65 -10.33 -10.67 11.63
N ASP A 66 -10.29 -12.00 11.59
CA ASP A 66 -9.09 -12.82 11.34
C ASP A 66 -7.84 -12.33 12.10
N THR A 67 -7.75 -12.73 13.37
CA THR A 67 -6.72 -12.23 14.31
C THR A 67 -5.47 -13.10 14.32
N ALA A 68 -4.29 -12.46 14.36
CA ALA A 68 -3.02 -13.11 14.70
C ALA A 68 -2.68 -12.91 16.18
N ARG A 69 -2.27 -14.01 16.84
CA ARG A 69 -1.85 -14.01 18.25
C ARG A 69 -0.35 -14.20 18.36
N ARG A 70 0.27 -13.53 19.34
CA ARG A 70 1.65 -13.75 19.77
C ARG A 70 1.67 -13.87 21.29
N PHE A 71 2.17 -14.99 21.80
CA PHE A 71 2.14 -15.32 23.23
C PHE A 71 0.74 -15.13 23.85
N GLY A 72 -0.29 -15.63 23.17
CA GLY A 72 -1.71 -15.55 23.60
C GLY A 72 -2.39 -14.21 23.33
N ALA A 73 -1.65 -13.10 23.24
CA ALA A 73 -2.20 -11.77 22.97
C ALA A 73 -2.44 -11.54 21.47
N ILE A 74 -3.59 -10.97 21.12
CA ILE A 74 -3.91 -10.56 19.76
C ILE A 74 -3.09 -9.31 19.41
N THR A 75 -2.24 -9.39 18.39
CA THR A 75 -1.34 -8.29 18.01
C THR A 75 -1.74 -7.64 16.68
N LYS A 76 -2.23 -8.45 15.73
CA LYS A 76 -2.69 -8.01 14.42
C LYS A 76 -4.04 -8.61 14.08
N ALA A 77 -4.77 -7.96 13.19
CA ALA A 77 -6.01 -8.45 12.62
C ALA A 77 -6.09 -8.07 11.14
N ALA A 78 -6.83 -8.85 10.35
CA ALA A 78 -7.20 -8.44 9.00
C ALA A 78 -8.22 -7.31 9.02
N GLY A 79 -9.05 -7.25 10.06
CA GLY A 79 -10.06 -6.23 10.17
C GLY A 79 -10.63 -6.08 11.57
N GLY A 80 -11.67 -5.27 11.68
CA GLY A 80 -12.41 -5.04 12.91
C GLY A 80 -13.04 -3.66 12.98
N ARG A 81 -13.65 -3.36 14.13
CA ARG A 81 -14.14 -2.00 14.42
C ARG A 81 -12.98 -1.02 14.36
N LYS A 82 -13.17 0.11 13.68
CA LYS A 82 -12.18 1.20 13.54
C LYS A 82 -11.58 1.62 14.89
N SER A 83 -12.37 1.66 15.96
CA SER A 83 -11.90 1.99 17.33
C SER A 83 -10.96 0.95 17.95
N ARG A 84 -10.99 -0.29 17.47
CA ARG A 84 -10.12 -1.41 17.90
C ARG A 84 -8.88 -1.57 17.03
N LEU A 85 -8.83 -0.91 15.87
CA LEU A 85 -7.66 -0.91 15.00
C LEU A 85 -6.79 0.31 15.30
N ASP A 86 -5.49 0.09 15.48
CA ASP A 86 -4.53 1.16 15.65
C ASP A 86 -3.97 1.62 14.29
N LEU A 87 -4.83 2.27 13.51
CA LEU A 87 -4.48 2.77 12.17
C LEU A 87 -3.32 3.77 12.23
N ASN A 88 -3.31 4.65 13.24
CA ASN A 88 -2.24 5.63 13.42
C ASN A 88 -0.91 4.97 13.80
N GLY A 89 -0.94 3.97 14.69
CA GLY A 89 0.25 3.21 15.07
C GLY A 89 0.83 2.44 13.88
N ALA A 90 -0.03 1.77 13.10
CA ALA A 90 0.39 1.08 11.87
C ALA A 90 0.99 2.06 10.85
N ALA A 91 0.38 3.23 10.66
CA ALA A 91 0.86 4.27 9.76
C ALA A 91 2.19 4.87 10.21
N ALA A 92 2.35 5.16 11.50
CA ALA A 92 3.59 5.66 12.07
C ALA A 92 4.72 4.64 11.91
N ALA A 93 4.48 3.36 12.19
CA ALA A 93 5.45 2.29 11.99
C ALA A 93 5.88 2.19 10.51
N ALA A 94 4.92 2.20 9.58
CA ALA A 94 5.21 2.16 8.14
C ALA A 94 6.04 3.37 7.69
N ALA A 95 5.72 4.58 8.17
CA ALA A 95 6.50 5.78 7.86
C ALA A 95 7.93 5.68 8.40
N THR A 96 8.14 5.13 9.59
CA THR A 96 9.48 4.90 10.15
C THR A 96 10.27 3.91 9.30
N HIS A 97 9.68 2.78 8.92
CA HIS A 97 10.34 1.83 8.02
C HIS A 97 10.66 2.43 6.65
N ALA A 98 9.75 3.22 6.10
CA ALA A 98 9.96 3.92 4.83
C ALA A 98 11.10 4.94 4.91
N ARG A 99 11.24 5.69 6.00
CA ARG A 99 12.39 6.59 6.21
C ARG A 99 13.71 5.83 6.23
N LEU A 100 13.78 4.73 6.98
CA LEU A 100 14.98 3.89 7.03
C LEU A 100 15.36 3.36 5.65
N ARG A 101 14.38 2.88 4.88
CA ARG A 101 14.57 2.43 3.50
C ARG A 101 15.03 3.57 2.59
N TRP A 102 14.43 4.76 2.70
CA TRP A 102 14.83 5.93 1.93
C TRP A 102 16.26 6.38 2.25
N HIS A 103 16.66 6.38 3.53
CA HIS A 103 18.02 6.69 3.92
C HIS A 103 19.02 5.68 3.35
N ALA A 104 18.70 4.39 3.40
CA ALA A 104 19.52 3.34 2.81
C ALA A 104 19.67 3.53 1.29
N TRP A 105 18.57 3.81 0.59
CA TRP A 105 18.57 4.12 -0.84
C TRP A 105 19.43 5.36 -1.14
N ASN A 106 19.19 6.46 -0.43
CA ASN A 106 19.90 7.72 -0.64
C ASN A 106 21.40 7.57 -0.38
N GLN A 107 21.79 6.84 0.67
CA GLN A 107 23.19 6.55 0.95
C GLN A 107 23.83 5.73 -0.19
N TYR A 108 23.15 4.67 -0.64
CA TYR A 108 23.65 3.80 -1.71
C TYR A 108 23.79 4.51 -3.07
N MET A 109 22.83 5.39 -3.40
CA MET A 109 22.93 6.24 -4.60
C MET A 109 24.09 7.23 -4.46
N ASN A 110 24.23 7.89 -3.32
CA ASN A 110 25.30 8.87 -3.12
C ASN A 110 26.72 8.24 -3.09
N SER A 111 26.84 6.95 -2.75
CA SER A 111 28.12 6.23 -2.82
C SER A 111 28.50 5.76 -4.23
N THR A 112 27.60 5.88 -5.21
CA THR A 112 27.79 5.35 -6.57
C THR A 112 27.88 6.49 -7.59
N PRO A 113 29.08 6.83 -8.10
CA PRO A 113 29.27 8.01 -8.99
C PRO A 113 28.37 8.00 -10.24
N ALA A 114 28.14 6.83 -10.82
CA ALA A 114 27.29 6.68 -12.01
C ALA A 114 25.82 7.09 -11.78
N THR A 115 25.38 7.17 -10.53
CA THR A 115 24.00 7.53 -10.16
C THR A 115 23.83 8.99 -9.74
N ALA A 116 24.88 9.81 -9.84
CA ALA A 116 24.85 11.22 -9.43
C ALA A 116 23.76 12.04 -10.15
N ARG A 117 23.42 11.67 -11.40
CA ARG A 117 22.31 12.28 -12.13
C ARG A 117 20.98 11.63 -11.74
N PRO A 118 19.93 12.42 -11.44
CA PRO A 118 18.58 11.89 -11.28
C PRO A 118 18.14 11.09 -12.52
N ALA A 119 17.52 9.93 -12.30
CA ALA A 119 16.90 9.20 -13.39
C ALA A 119 15.57 9.88 -13.77
N ARG A 120 15.20 9.73 -15.04
CA ARG A 120 13.89 10.09 -15.54
C ARG A 120 12.86 9.07 -15.03
N PRO A 121 11.69 9.55 -14.60
CA PRO A 121 10.58 8.69 -14.17
C PRO A 121 10.10 7.80 -15.32
N TRP A 122 9.47 6.67 -14.99
CA TRP A 122 8.88 5.75 -15.97
C TRP A 122 7.86 6.46 -16.86
N GLU A 123 7.11 7.39 -16.27
CA GLU A 123 6.09 8.22 -16.87
C GLU A 123 6.60 8.99 -18.11
N ASP A 124 7.84 9.46 -18.09
CA ASP A 124 8.43 10.18 -19.23
C ASP A 124 8.61 9.26 -20.45
N TYR A 125 8.94 7.99 -20.22
CA TYR A 125 9.10 6.98 -21.28
C TYR A 125 7.74 6.47 -21.77
N LEU A 126 6.77 6.35 -20.88
CA LEU A 126 5.40 6.01 -21.23
C LEU A 126 4.76 7.12 -22.08
N ALA A 127 4.97 8.39 -21.73
CA ALA A 127 4.48 9.52 -22.51
C ALA A 127 5.07 9.56 -23.93
N GLN A 128 6.35 9.21 -24.10
CA GLN A 128 6.97 9.08 -25.43
C GLN A 128 6.32 7.98 -26.27
N HIS A 129 6.02 6.83 -25.67
CA HIS A 129 5.29 5.75 -26.35
C HIS A 129 3.88 6.19 -26.75
N GLN A 130 3.16 6.88 -25.87
CA GLN A 130 1.80 7.36 -26.15
C GLN A 130 1.77 8.44 -27.25
N ALA A 131 2.80 9.30 -27.32
CA ALA A 131 2.89 10.34 -28.34
C ALA A 131 3.14 9.78 -29.75
N ASP A 132 3.98 8.74 -29.88
CA ASP A 132 4.22 8.07 -31.15
C ASP A 132 4.53 6.57 -30.96
N PRO A 133 3.48 5.72 -30.90
CA PRO A 133 3.64 4.28 -30.68
C PRO A 133 4.43 3.57 -31.78
N SER A 134 4.49 4.16 -32.98
CA SER A 134 5.19 3.60 -34.13
C SER A 134 6.71 3.79 -34.04
N LYS A 135 7.17 4.89 -33.42
CA LYS A 135 8.59 5.19 -33.24
C LYS A 135 9.17 4.65 -31.94
N VAL A 136 8.40 4.67 -30.87
CA VAL A 136 8.82 4.13 -29.57
C VAL A 136 7.80 3.09 -29.14
N THR A 137 8.16 1.82 -29.29
CA THR A 137 7.33 0.73 -28.77
C THR A 137 7.38 0.69 -27.25
N LEU A 138 6.39 0.05 -26.61
CA LEU A 138 6.38 -0.09 -25.16
C LEU A 138 7.64 -0.83 -24.63
N ASN A 139 8.11 -1.84 -25.36
CA ASN A 139 9.33 -2.58 -25.03
C ASN A 139 10.58 -1.70 -25.13
N GLU A 140 10.63 -0.82 -26.13
CA GLU A 140 11.70 0.18 -26.28
C GLU A 140 11.70 1.15 -25.09
N ALA A 141 10.54 1.70 -24.74
CA ALA A 141 10.38 2.58 -23.58
C ALA A 141 10.88 1.91 -22.30
N ARG A 142 10.44 0.67 -22.04
CA ARG A 142 10.85 -0.14 -20.87
C ARG A 142 12.36 -0.38 -20.85
N ARG A 143 12.95 -0.76 -21.99
CA ARG A 143 14.40 -0.96 -22.09
C ARG A 143 15.16 0.32 -21.76
N ARG A 144 14.73 1.48 -22.29
CA ARG A 144 15.37 2.77 -22.02
C ARG A 144 15.27 3.18 -20.55
N PHE A 145 14.13 2.90 -19.91
CA PHE A 145 13.96 3.16 -18.48
C PHE A 145 14.91 2.32 -17.63
N HIS A 146 14.98 1.00 -17.85
CA HIS A 146 15.88 0.12 -17.11
C HIS A 146 17.36 0.30 -17.45
N ALA A 147 17.69 0.88 -18.61
CA ALA A 147 19.07 1.19 -18.99
C ALA A 147 19.66 2.38 -18.22
N GLN A 148 18.87 3.10 -17.43
CA GLN A 148 19.35 4.24 -16.66
C GLN A 148 20.28 3.77 -15.53
N PRO A 149 21.47 4.40 -15.34
CA PRO A 149 22.43 3.98 -14.33
C PRO A 149 21.85 3.86 -12.91
N ARG A 150 20.95 4.79 -12.54
CA ARG A 150 20.27 4.78 -11.23
C ARG A 150 19.32 3.59 -11.08
N VAL A 151 18.58 3.23 -12.13
CA VAL A 151 17.69 2.06 -12.13
C VAL A 151 18.49 0.76 -12.08
N ILE A 152 19.58 0.69 -12.85
CA ILE A 152 20.51 -0.45 -12.79
C ILE A 152 21.08 -0.61 -11.38
N ALA A 153 21.51 0.49 -10.75
CA ALA A 153 22.01 0.45 -9.38
C ALA A 153 20.94 -0.05 -8.39
N MET A 154 19.69 0.41 -8.50
CA MET A 154 18.59 -0.10 -7.69
C MET A 154 18.38 -1.61 -7.87
N LEU A 155 18.39 -2.09 -9.12
CA LEU A 155 18.28 -3.53 -9.41
C LEU A 155 19.50 -4.34 -8.91
N ALA A 156 20.68 -3.72 -8.88
CA ALA A 156 21.92 -4.33 -8.42
C ALA A 156 22.10 -4.29 -6.89
N SER A 157 21.22 -3.59 -6.15
CA SER A 157 21.38 -3.46 -4.71
C SER A 157 21.09 -4.79 -4.02
N ALA A 158 22.15 -5.45 -3.55
CA ALA A 158 22.06 -6.63 -2.69
C ALA A 158 22.27 -6.20 -1.23
N GLY A 159 21.19 -5.83 -0.55
CA GLY A 159 21.25 -5.37 0.84
C GLY A 159 20.00 -5.76 1.64
N ASN A 160 19.90 -5.25 2.87
CA ASN A 160 18.74 -5.49 3.75
C ASN A 160 17.43 -4.87 3.23
N TYR A 161 17.52 -4.01 2.22
CA TYR A 161 16.39 -3.38 1.56
C TYR A 161 16.48 -3.63 0.06
N GLU A 162 15.38 -4.11 -0.51
CA GLU A 162 15.17 -4.15 -1.96
C GLU A 162 14.65 -2.79 -2.43
N PHE A 163 15.28 -2.23 -3.47
CA PHE A 163 14.89 -0.95 -4.04
C PHE A 163 14.08 -1.18 -5.32
N ASP A 164 12.77 -1.03 -5.22
CA ASP A 164 11.86 -1.18 -6.34
C ASP A 164 11.96 0.02 -7.32
N PRO A 165 12.33 -0.20 -8.59
CA PRO A 165 12.34 0.84 -9.62
C PRO A 165 10.99 1.51 -9.85
N ASP A 166 9.87 0.84 -9.59
CA ASP A 166 8.53 1.41 -9.77
C ASP A 166 8.26 2.52 -8.74
N GLU A 167 8.97 2.52 -7.62
CA GLU A 167 8.93 3.58 -6.60
C GLU A 167 9.99 4.67 -6.83
N LEU A 168 10.75 4.64 -7.93
CA LEU A 168 11.83 5.60 -8.23
C LEU A 168 11.38 7.06 -8.08
N THR A 169 10.20 7.39 -8.61
CA THR A 169 9.61 8.74 -8.52
C THR A 169 9.39 9.15 -7.06
N ALA A 170 8.96 8.22 -6.20
CA ALA A 170 8.76 8.48 -4.78
C ALA A 170 10.09 8.63 -4.02
N TYR A 171 11.11 7.82 -4.34
CA TYR A 171 12.46 7.98 -3.80
C TYR A 171 13.06 9.35 -4.15
N GLN A 172 12.96 9.73 -5.43
CA GLN A 172 13.49 11.00 -5.96
C GLN A 172 12.71 12.23 -5.46
N ALA A 173 11.45 12.08 -5.06
CA ALA A 173 10.66 13.14 -4.42
C ALA A 173 11.11 13.47 -2.99
N GLY A 174 11.97 12.63 -2.39
CA GLY A 174 12.60 12.86 -1.10
C GLY A 174 11.93 12.12 0.08
N GLU A 175 12.60 12.17 1.23
CA GLU A 175 12.25 11.39 2.42
C GLU A 175 10.79 11.59 2.85
N HIS A 176 10.35 12.84 2.94
CA HIS A 176 9.00 13.17 3.41
C HIS A 176 7.92 12.66 2.46
N ALA A 177 8.15 12.72 1.15
CA ALA A 177 7.21 12.22 0.15
C ALA A 177 7.11 10.69 0.23
N TYR A 178 8.26 10.00 0.30
CA TYR A 178 8.33 8.54 0.41
C TYR A 178 7.68 8.04 1.71
N ALA A 179 8.08 8.59 2.86
CA ALA A 179 7.50 8.24 4.15
C ALA A 179 6.01 8.57 4.23
N GLY A 180 5.60 9.70 3.64
CA GLY A 180 4.21 10.13 3.55
C GLY A 180 3.34 9.21 2.68
N LEU A 181 3.89 8.65 1.61
CA LEU A 181 3.20 7.66 0.78
C LEU A 181 2.94 6.37 1.57
N HIS A 182 3.98 5.78 2.16
CA HIS A 182 3.83 4.54 2.93
C HIS A 182 2.98 4.73 4.19
N TRP A 183 3.02 5.89 4.83
CA TRP A 183 2.10 6.21 5.94
C TRP A 183 0.64 6.07 5.51
N ARG A 184 0.29 6.56 4.33
CA ARG A 184 -1.09 6.53 3.82
C ARG A 184 -1.47 5.14 3.32
N MET A 185 -0.58 4.48 2.58
CA MET A 185 -0.77 3.10 2.14
C MET A 185 -0.97 2.17 3.33
N ALA A 186 -0.28 2.40 4.45
CA ALA A 186 -0.45 1.60 5.68
C ALA A 186 -1.88 1.63 6.22
N ILE A 187 -2.60 2.75 6.03
CA ILE A 187 -3.99 2.93 6.47
C ILE A 187 -4.97 2.32 5.48
N VAL A 188 -4.77 2.58 4.18
CA VAL A 188 -5.78 2.31 3.15
C VAL A 188 -5.54 1.01 2.39
N GLY A 189 -4.28 0.62 2.16
CA GLY A 189 -3.93 -0.34 1.13
C GLY A 189 -3.85 0.31 -0.25
N ASP A 190 -4.04 -0.51 -1.28
CA ASP A 190 -3.95 -0.15 -2.70
C ASP A 190 -5.30 0.25 -3.29
N LEU A 191 -6.40 -0.29 -2.73
CA LEU A 191 -7.78 0.06 -3.07
C LEU A 191 -8.64 0.17 -1.81
N LEU A 192 -9.72 0.94 -1.91
CA LEU A 192 -10.73 1.02 -0.85
C LEU A 192 -12.13 0.79 -1.44
N ILE A 193 -12.88 -0.17 -0.89
CA ILE A 193 -14.31 -0.33 -1.16
C ILE A 193 -15.08 0.34 -0.03
N THR A 194 -15.85 1.38 -0.35
CA THR A 194 -16.66 2.10 0.64
C THR A 194 -17.84 1.26 1.11
N ALA A 195 -18.48 1.64 2.22
CA ALA A 195 -19.65 0.95 2.74
C ALA A 195 -20.84 0.95 1.77
N GLU A 196 -20.90 1.97 0.90
CA GLU A 196 -21.88 2.13 -0.18
C GLU A 196 -21.53 1.32 -1.44
N GLY A 197 -20.40 0.60 -1.45
CA GLY A 197 -19.95 -0.21 -2.59
C GLY A 197 -19.17 0.58 -3.65
N LYS A 198 -18.80 1.84 -3.40
CA LYS A 198 -17.94 2.60 -4.33
C LYS A 198 -16.50 2.10 -4.22
N VAL A 199 -15.88 1.79 -5.35
CA VAL A 199 -14.44 1.47 -5.42
C VAL A 199 -13.65 2.77 -5.59
N LEU A 200 -12.80 3.09 -4.60
CA LEU A 200 -11.76 4.11 -4.72
C LEU A 200 -10.45 3.43 -5.10
N LYS A 201 -9.84 3.88 -6.20
CA LYS A 201 -8.56 3.40 -6.72
C LYS A 201 -7.81 4.54 -7.39
N PRO A 202 -6.48 4.47 -7.54
CA PRO A 202 -5.74 5.46 -8.30
C PRO A 202 -6.19 5.47 -9.77
N SER A 203 -6.17 6.66 -10.40
CA SER A 203 -6.52 6.82 -11.82
C SER A 203 -5.45 6.28 -12.77
N SER A 204 -4.20 6.21 -12.29
CA SER A 204 -3.05 5.65 -12.99
C SER A 204 -2.00 5.20 -11.96
N ASP A 205 -0.96 4.51 -12.42
CA ASP A 205 0.14 4.05 -11.56
C ASP A 205 1.10 5.18 -11.13
N THR A 206 0.83 6.43 -11.51
CA THR A 206 1.67 7.56 -11.10
C THR A 206 1.58 7.81 -9.59
N ILE A 207 2.69 8.21 -8.99
CA ILE A 207 2.74 8.55 -7.56
C ILE A 207 1.76 9.69 -7.23
N ALA A 208 1.55 10.62 -8.15
CA ALA A 208 0.61 11.72 -7.96
C ALA A 208 -0.84 11.21 -7.84
N ASP A 209 -1.28 10.34 -8.74
CA ASP A 209 -2.63 9.76 -8.68
C ASP A 209 -2.81 8.84 -7.49
N ARG A 210 -1.78 8.06 -7.14
CA ARG A 210 -1.78 7.25 -5.92
C ARG A 210 -1.95 8.11 -4.67
N LEU A 211 -1.24 9.23 -4.56
CA LEU A 211 -1.40 10.17 -3.45
C LEU A 211 -2.79 10.83 -3.43
N ARG A 212 -3.35 11.20 -4.58
CA ARG A 212 -4.73 11.76 -4.65
C ARG A 212 -5.75 10.76 -4.15
N PHE A 213 -5.71 9.52 -4.66
CA PHE A 213 -6.55 8.42 -4.20
C PHE A 213 -6.40 8.21 -2.69
N LEU A 214 -5.18 8.08 -2.19
CA LEU A 214 -4.93 7.84 -0.77
C LEU A 214 -5.46 8.97 0.12
N ASN A 215 -5.33 10.22 -0.33
CA ASN A 215 -5.88 11.37 0.39
C ASN A 215 -7.43 11.35 0.41
N GLU A 216 -8.08 10.99 -0.70
CA GLU A 216 -9.54 10.83 -0.78
C GLU A 216 -10.01 9.70 0.15
N ALA A 217 -9.35 8.54 0.09
CA ALA A 217 -9.68 7.38 0.91
C ALA A 217 -9.50 7.68 2.40
N ILE A 218 -8.43 8.38 2.81
CA ILE A 218 -8.27 8.79 4.21
C ILE A 218 -9.33 9.80 4.63
N LYS A 219 -9.71 10.74 3.75
CA LYS A 219 -10.81 11.68 4.04
C LYS A 219 -12.10 10.91 4.29
N TYR A 220 -12.43 9.93 3.46
CA TYR A 220 -13.58 9.03 3.68
C TYR A 220 -13.46 8.26 5.00
N LEU A 221 -12.34 7.59 5.26
CA LEU A 221 -12.15 6.83 6.49
C LEU A 221 -12.31 7.70 7.75
N ARG A 222 -11.99 9.00 7.68
CA ARG A 222 -12.20 9.96 8.78
C ARG A 222 -13.67 10.26 9.05
N THR A 223 -14.55 10.23 8.05
CA THR A 223 -15.99 10.46 8.25
C THR A 223 -16.67 9.28 8.95
N LEU A 224 -16.09 8.08 8.86
CA LEU A 224 -16.65 6.87 9.48
C LEU A 224 -16.71 6.94 11.00
N LYS A 225 -17.85 6.48 11.55
CA LYS A 225 -18.03 6.30 13.00
C LYS A 225 -16.99 5.32 13.58
N PRO A 226 -16.59 5.44 14.86
CA PRO A 226 -15.66 4.51 15.50
C PRO A 226 -16.15 3.04 15.56
N SER A 227 -17.46 2.83 15.36
CA SER A 227 -18.12 1.53 15.29
C SER A 227 -18.16 0.91 13.87
N ALA A 228 -17.81 1.68 12.82
CA ALA A 228 -17.67 1.13 11.48
C ALA A 228 -16.59 0.04 11.47
N ARG A 229 -16.78 -0.98 10.62
CA ARG A 229 -15.86 -2.11 10.52
C ARG A 229 -15.07 -2.01 9.21
N LEU A 230 -13.79 -2.36 9.29
CA LEU A 230 -12.85 -2.39 8.17
C LEU A 230 -12.32 -3.81 8.04
N CYS A 231 -12.10 -4.30 6.82
CA CYS A 231 -11.41 -5.57 6.57
C CYS A 231 -10.42 -5.37 5.42
N ALA A 232 -9.16 -5.74 5.64
CA ALA A 232 -8.15 -5.78 4.61
C ALA A 232 -8.12 -7.17 3.97
N VAL A 233 -8.13 -7.18 2.65
CA VAL A 233 -8.16 -8.38 1.82
C VAL A 233 -7.02 -8.27 0.82
N THR A 234 -6.17 -9.28 0.74
CA THR A 234 -5.15 -9.42 -0.29
C THR A 234 -5.77 -10.12 -1.50
N ILE A 235 -5.60 -9.53 -2.68
CA ILE A 235 -5.97 -10.15 -3.96
C ILE A 235 -4.70 -10.48 -4.75
N ALA A 236 -4.76 -11.62 -5.44
CA ALA A 236 -3.70 -12.17 -6.26
C ALA A 236 -4.18 -12.40 -7.69
#